data_AF-A0A379AFB1-F1
#
_entry.id   AF-A0A379AFB1-F1
#
_cell.length_a   1.000
_cell.length_b   1.000
_cell.length_c   1.000
_cell.angle_alpha   90.00
_cell.angle_beta   90.00
_cell.angle_gamma   90.00
#
_symmetry.space_group_name_H-M   'P 1'
#
loop_
_entity.id
_entity.type
_entity.pdbx_description
1 polymer ?
#
loop_
_entity_poly.entity_id
_entity_poly.type
_entity_poly.pdbx_seq_one_letter_code
_entity_poly.pdbx_strand_id
1 'polypeptide(L)'
;MAELQQASERGIVVVNLTQCISGKVNMGGYATGNALEHAGVISGFDLTVEAALTKLHFLLSQDLSADQIRARMQQNLRGELTED
;
A
#
# COMPACT_ATOMS: atom_id res chain seq x y z
N MET A 1 -11.16 0.84 11.98
CA MET A 1 -9.80 0.27 11.98
C MET A 1 -9.78 -1.22 12.32
N ALA A 2 -10.60 -1.72 13.25
CA ALA A 2 -10.64 -3.14 13.63
C ALA A 2 -10.72 -4.11 12.43
N GLU A 3 -11.62 -3.87 11.47
CA GLU A 3 -11.76 -4.74 10.28
C GLU A 3 -10.49 -4.75 9.39
N LEU A 4 -9.85 -3.59 9.22
CA LEU A 4 -8.62 -3.47 8.43
C LEU A 4 -7.46 -4.19 9.12
N GLN A 5 -7.37 -4.04 10.44
CA GLN A 5 -6.40 -4.74 11.27
C GLN A 5 -6.57 -6.26 11.16
N GLN A 6 -7.80 -6.78 11.33
CA GLN A 6 -8.09 -8.21 11.20
C GLN A 6 -7.80 -8.74 9.78
N ALA A 7 -8.01 -7.94 8.74
CA ALA A 7 -7.62 -8.31 7.38
C ALA A 7 -6.09 -8.43 7.28
N SER A 8 -5.35 -7.44 7.79
CA SER A 8 -3.89 -7.44 7.75
C SER A 8 -3.28 -8.61 8.56
N GLU A 9 -3.83 -8.91 9.73
CA GLU A 9 -3.46 -10.05 10.59
C GLU A 9 -3.67 -11.41 9.91
N ARG A 10 -4.64 -11.51 8.98
CA ARG A 10 -4.84 -12.71 8.13
C ARG A 10 -3.92 -12.77 6.92
N GLY A 11 -2.99 -11.82 6.77
CA GLY A 11 -2.07 -11.73 5.64
C GLY A 11 -2.67 -11.04 4.39
N ILE A 12 -3.84 -10.41 4.48
CA ILE A 12 -4.40 -9.64 3.38
C ILE A 12 -3.63 -8.32 3.27
N VAL A 13 -3.13 -8.01 2.07
CA VAL A 13 -2.40 -6.76 1.79
C VAL A 13 -3.41 -5.66 1.50
N VAL A 14 -3.40 -4.60 2.31
CA VAL A 14 -4.29 -3.43 2.18
C VAL A 14 -3.46 -2.21 1.84
N VAL A 15 -3.76 -1.57 0.71
CA VAL A 15 -3.01 -0.42 0.18
C VAL A 15 -3.89 0.83 0.20
N ASN A 16 -3.38 1.91 0.78
CA ASN A 16 -4.04 3.21 0.81
C ASN A 16 -3.62 4.05 -0.41
N LEU A 17 -4.59 4.44 -1.23
CA LEU A 17 -4.41 5.30 -2.40
C LEU A 17 -5.26 6.57 -2.28
N THR A 18 -4.80 7.65 -2.91
CA THR A 18 -5.62 8.86 -3.04
C THR A 18 -6.73 8.66 -4.06
N GLN A 19 -7.90 9.25 -3.82
CA GLN A 19 -8.98 9.33 -4.81
C GLN A 19 -8.77 10.49 -5.80
N CYS A 20 -7.84 11.40 -5.50
CA CYS A 20 -7.47 12.48 -6.41
C CYS A 20 -6.71 11.92 -7.62
N ILE A 21 -6.95 12.47 -8.81
CA ILE A 21 -6.26 12.08 -10.05
C ILE A 21 -4.73 12.29 -9.94
N SER A 22 -4.30 13.28 -9.14
CA SER A 22 -2.90 13.58 -8.88
C SER A 22 -2.67 13.84 -7.40
N GLY A 23 -1.50 13.44 -6.91
CA GLY A 23 -1.07 13.67 -5.53
C GLY A 23 -0.44 12.42 -4.92
N LYS A 24 0.19 12.58 -3.76
CA LYS A 24 0.88 11.51 -3.03
C LYS A 24 0.21 11.29 -1.69
N VAL A 25 -0.09 10.04 -1.36
CA VAL A 25 -0.54 9.67 -0.01
C VAL A 25 0.61 9.83 0.97
N ASN A 26 0.43 10.70 1.97
CA ASN A 26 1.32 10.85 3.11
C ASN A 26 0.60 10.36 4.37
N MET A 27 0.92 9.15 4.82
CA MET A 27 0.31 8.57 6.03
C MET A 27 0.96 9.07 7.33
N GLY A 28 2.18 9.60 7.28
CA GLY A 28 2.87 10.14 8.46
C GLY A 28 2.42 11.57 8.83
N GLY A 29 1.81 12.30 7.90
CA GLY A 29 1.46 13.71 8.08
C GLY A 29 0.20 14.01 8.89
N TYR A 30 -0.66 13.01 9.15
CA TYR A 30 -1.96 13.21 9.82
C TYR A 30 -2.34 12.05 10.75
N ALA A 31 -3.11 12.35 11.80
CA ALA A 31 -3.57 11.37 12.80
C ALA A 31 -4.34 10.19 12.19
N THR A 32 -5.06 10.41 11.09
CA THR A 32 -5.81 9.36 10.36
C THR A 32 -4.90 8.41 9.58
N GLY A 33 -3.80 8.92 9.02
CA GLY A 33 -2.80 8.09 8.34
C GLY A 33 -2.05 7.19 9.34
N ASN A 34 -1.73 7.73 10.51
CA ASN A 34 -1.11 6.97 11.59
C ASN A 34 -2.03 5.83 12.09
N ALA A 35 -3.34 6.07 12.18
CA ALA A 35 -4.31 5.03 12.55
C ALA A 35 -4.42 3.89 11.51
N LEU A 36 -4.25 4.22 10.22
CA LEU A 36 -4.23 3.21 9.13
C LEU A 36 -2.95 2.38 9.18
N GLU A 37 -1.80 3.02 9.40
CA GLU A 37 -0.51 2.34 9.56
C GLU A 37 -0.53 1.37 10.74
N HIS A 38 -1.06 1.78 11.91
CA HIS A 38 -1.26 0.90 13.05
C HIS A 38 -2.22 -0.27 12.76
N ALA A 39 -3.16 -0.10 11.83
CA ALA A 39 -4.03 -1.18 11.36
C ALA A 39 -3.38 -2.07 10.28
N GLY A 40 -2.10 -1.86 9.98
CA GLY A 40 -1.34 -2.66 9.01
C GLY A 40 -1.66 -2.34 7.55
N VAL A 41 -2.19 -1.15 7.27
CA VAL A 41 -2.37 -0.60 5.92
C VAL A 41 -1.07 0.07 5.47
N ILE A 42 -0.68 -0.11 4.20
CA ILE A 42 0.52 0.50 3.63
C ILE A 42 0.19 1.67 2.69
N SER A 43 1.10 2.63 2.55
CA SER A 43 0.95 3.73 1.59
C SER A 43 1.21 3.23 0.18
N GLY A 44 0.34 3.60 -0.77
CA GLY A 44 0.63 3.48 -2.20
C GLY A 44 1.28 4.73 -2.80
N PHE A 45 1.60 5.74 -1.98
CA PHE A 45 2.22 7.00 -2.41
C PHE A 45 1.45 7.67 -3.55
N ASP A 46 2.09 7.87 -4.70
CA ASP A 46 1.57 8.49 -5.92
C ASP A 46 1.24 7.46 -7.02
N LEU A 47 1.11 6.17 -6.66
CA LEU A 47 0.60 5.15 -7.58
C LEU A 47 -0.77 5.55 -8.13
N THR A 48 -0.96 5.37 -9.43
CA THR A 48 -2.31 5.30 -10.00
C THR A 48 -3.00 4.00 -9.55
N VAL A 49 -4.33 3.97 -9.62
CA VAL A 49 -5.11 2.78 -9.28
C VAL A 49 -4.73 1.60 -10.19
N GLU A 50 -4.50 1.86 -11.48
CA GLU A 50 -4.09 0.85 -12.47
C GLU A 50 -2.70 0.29 -12.14
N ALA A 51 -1.75 1.15 -11.78
CA ALA A 51 -0.40 0.74 -11.39
C ALA A 51 -0.43 -0.09 -10.11
N ALA A 52 -1.19 0.35 -9.09
CA ALA A 52 -1.34 -0.39 -7.84
C ALA A 52 -1.98 -1.77 -8.04
N LEU A 53 -3.06 -1.85 -8.83
CA LEU A 53 -3.74 -3.11 -9.14
C LEU A 53 -2.81 -4.08 -9.88
N THR A 54 -2.08 -3.58 -10.88
CA THR A 54 -1.15 -4.38 -11.67
C THR A 54 0.02 -4.87 -10.82
N LYS A 55 0.59 -3.98 -9.99
CA LYS A 55 1.70 -4.30 -9.09
C LYS A 55 1.30 -5.33 -8.03
N LEU A 56 0.11 -5.22 -7.45
CA LEU A 56 -0.43 -6.23 -6.54
C LEU A 56 -0.57 -7.58 -7.22
N HIS A 57 -1.18 -7.64 -8.41
CA HIS A 57 -1.28 -8.90 -9.17
C HIS A 57 0.08 -9.52 -9.46
N PHE A 58 1.03 -8.70 -9.91
CA PHE A 58 2.39 -9.15 -10.18
C PHE A 58 3.02 -9.73 -8.92
N LEU A 59 3.03 -9.01 -7.79
CA LEU A 59 3.67 -9.47 -6.56
C LEU A 59 2.98 -10.71 -5.96
N LEU A 60 1.65 -10.79 -6.00
CA LEU A 60 0.88 -11.94 -5.52
C LEU A 60 1.09 -13.21 -6.37
N SER A 61 1.56 -13.06 -7.61
CA SER A 61 1.91 -14.19 -8.49
C SER A 61 3.30 -14.77 -8.22
N GLN A 62 4.08 -14.15 -7.34
CA GLN A 62 5.43 -14.58 -6.98
C GLN A 62 5.42 -15.40 -5.68
N ASP A 63 6.49 -16.13 -5.41
CA ASP A 63 6.71 -16.81 -4.13
C ASP A 63 7.20 -15.82 -3.07
N LEU A 64 6.29 -14.96 -2.61
CA LEU A 64 6.54 -13.90 -1.63
C LEU A 64 5.53 -13.99 -0.46
N SER A 65 6.02 -13.76 0.76
CA SER A 65 5.15 -13.59 1.92
C SER A 65 4.38 -12.27 1.85
N ALA A 66 3.28 -12.17 2.60
CA ALA A 66 2.50 -10.93 2.70
C ALA A 66 3.37 -9.72 3.12
N ASP A 67 4.33 -9.92 4.03
CA ASP A 67 5.25 -8.86 4.47
C ASP A 67 6.24 -8.44 3.37
N GLN A 68 6.73 -9.40 2.59
CA GLN A 68 7.55 -9.09 1.41
C GLN A 68 6.74 -8.33 0.36
N ILE A 69 5.48 -8.70 0.14
CA ILE A 69 4.59 -7.98 -0.78
C ILE A 69 4.34 -6.56 -0.27
N ARG A 70 4.05 -6.37 1.03
CA ARG A 70 3.88 -5.05 1.64
C ARG A 70 5.12 -4.16 1.42
N ALA A 71 6.30 -4.69 1.70
CA ALA A 71 7.55 -3.98 1.48
C ALA A 71 7.76 -3.61 0.00
N ARG A 72 7.53 -4.57 -0.92
CA ARG A 72 7.71 -4.36 -2.37
C ARG A 72 6.66 -3.42 -2.97
N MET A 73 5.45 -3.36 -2.42
CA MET A 73 4.44 -2.39 -2.82
C MET A 73 4.89 -0.95 -2.59
N GLN A 74 5.66 -0.71 -1.53
CA GLN A 74 6.18 0.61 -1.14
C GLN A 74 7.53 0.98 -1.80
N GLN A 75 8.10 0.12 -2.65
CA GLN A 75 9.37 0.36 -3.35
C GLN A 75 9.13 0.64 -4.82
N ASN A 76 9.85 1.57 -5.42
CA ASN A 76 9.78 1.80 -6.85
C ASN A 76 10.45 0.64 -7.62
N LEU A 77 9.68 -0.10 -8.43
CA LEU A 77 10.22 -1.22 -9.20
C LEU A 77 10.51 -0.84 -10.66
N ARG A 78 9.69 0.00 -11.29
CA ARG A 78 9.65 0.27 -12.73
C ARG A 78 9.25 1.72 -13.07
N GLY A 79 9.39 2.64 -12.12
CA GLY A 79 9.02 4.05 -12.26
C GLY A 79 7.57 4.35 -11.90
N GLU A 80 6.85 3.41 -11.27
CA GLU A 80 5.42 3.54 -10.98
C GLU A 80 5.09 4.38 -9.74
N LEU A 81 6.09 4.67 -8.89
CA LEU A 81 5.94 5.53 -7.72
C LEU A 81 7.21 6.34 -7.48
N THR A 82 7.06 7.46 -6.77
CA THR A 82 8.15 8.33 -6.34
C THR A 82 8.42 8.14 -4.84
N GLU A 83 9.60 7.59 -4.51
CA GLU A 83 10.08 7.49 -3.13
C GLU A 83 10.37 8.90 -2.57
N ASP A 84 10.23 9.09 -1.25
CA ASP A 84 10.71 10.31 -0.58
C ASP A 84 12.22 10.27 -0.35
#